data_AF-A0A016WXP4-F1
#
_entry.id   AF-A0A016WXP4-F1
#
_cell.length_a   1.000
_cell.length_b   1.000
_cell.length_c   1.000
_cell.angle_alpha   90.00
_cell.angle_beta   90.00
_cell.angle_gamma   90.00
#
_symmetry.space_group_name_H-M   'P 1'
#
loop_
_entity.id
_entity.type
_entity.pdbx_description
1 polymer ?
#
loop_
_entity_poly.entity_id
_entity_poly.type
_entity_poly.pdbx_seq_one_letter_code
_entity_poly.pdbx_strand_id
1 'polypeptide(L)'
;MWFALTILVSVTALSYGVPECPGLGEHTMQQDVKDDLIPKVLRYSPDQDVASLSSVYDCNLEKMAAEVLADPYKPIKFFENIGIYPLVYNIEERGEDNVRLMTHAALQYWKKYLENLHYFNFGCNYIYEHEMHKYLCLFRHEAE
;
A
#
# COMPACT_ATOMS: atom_id res chain seq x y z
N MET A 1 -30.71 -8.73 -48.52
CA MET A 1 -30.50 -8.87 -47.06
C MET A 1 -29.23 -8.12 -46.70
N TRP A 2 -29.34 -7.05 -45.91
CA TRP A 2 -28.20 -6.28 -45.40
C TRP A 2 -27.86 -6.79 -44.00
N PHE A 3 -26.59 -7.16 -43.77
CA PHE A 3 -26.10 -7.53 -42.45
C PHE A 3 -25.61 -6.27 -41.74
N ALA A 4 -26.32 -5.86 -40.70
CA ALA A 4 -25.85 -4.81 -39.80
C ALA A 4 -24.80 -5.42 -38.85
N LEU A 5 -23.54 -5.02 -39.02
CA LEU A 5 -22.45 -5.37 -38.11
C LEU A 5 -22.46 -4.38 -36.94
N THR A 6 -23.01 -4.79 -35.80
CA THR A 6 -22.92 -4.04 -34.55
C THR A 6 -21.58 -4.32 -33.89
N ILE A 7 -20.67 -3.35 -33.98
CA ILE A 7 -19.40 -3.36 -33.24
C ILE A 7 -19.72 -3.01 -31.78
N LEU A 8 -19.73 -4.02 -30.91
CA LEU A 8 -19.72 -3.83 -29.46
C LEU A 8 -18.34 -3.29 -29.06
N VAL A 9 -18.25 -1.98 -28.86
CA VAL A 9 -17.09 -1.36 -28.23
C VAL A 9 -17.15 -1.73 -26.75
N SER A 10 -16.42 -2.76 -26.37
CA SER A 10 -16.19 -3.12 -24.97
C SER A 10 -15.44 -1.98 -24.30
N VAL A 11 -16.13 -1.18 -23.49
CA VAL A 11 -15.45 -0.30 -22.52
C VAL A 11 -14.91 -1.22 -21.42
N THR A 12 -13.76 -1.84 -21.66
CA THR A 12 -12.98 -2.38 -20.55
C THR A 12 -12.51 -1.16 -19.77
N ALA A 13 -13.22 -0.84 -18.67
CA ALA A 13 -12.65 0.01 -17.65
C ALA A 13 -11.33 -0.67 -17.26
N LEU A 14 -10.21 -0.10 -17.69
CA LEU A 14 -8.90 -0.43 -17.15
C LEU A 14 -8.95 0.03 -15.69
N SER A 15 -9.50 -0.83 -14.84
CA SER A 15 -9.15 -0.81 -13.43
C SER A 15 -7.65 -1.11 -13.41
N TYR A 16 -6.84 -0.06 -13.46
CA TYR A 16 -5.48 -0.10 -12.95
C TYR A 16 -5.58 -0.19 -11.42
N GLY A 17 -6.29 -1.21 -10.94
CA GLY A 17 -6.53 -1.46 -9.54
C GLY A 17 -5.22 -1.94 -8.93
N VAL A 18 -4.94 -1.43 -7.73
CA VAL A 18 -3.91 -2.02 -6.88
C VAL A 18 -4.21 -3.53 -6.77
N PRO A 19 -3.20 -4.43 -6.89
CA PRO A 19 -3.44 -5.86 -6.84
C PRO A 19 -4.28 -6.25 -5.62
N GLU A 20 -5.38 -6.96 -5.86
CA GLU A 20 -6.10 -7.63 -4.79
C GLU A 20 -5.17 -8.68 -4.18
N CYS A 21 -5.23 -8.83 -2.86
CA CYS A 21 -4.50 -9.86 -2.13
C CYS A 21 -5.50 -10.93 -1.66
N PRO A 22 -5.97 -11.79 -2.57
CA PRO A 22 -6.96 -12.81 -2.24
C PRO A 22 -6.37 -13.76 -1.20
N GLY A 23 -7.17 -14.10 -0.17
CA GLY A 23 -6.79 -15.05 0.87
C GLY A 23 -6.11 -14.45 2.10
N LEU A 24 -5.94 -13.12 2.18
CA LEU A 24 -5.47 -12.48 3.42
C LEU A 24 -6.54 -12.39 4.51
N GLY A 25 -7.83 -12.49 4.17
CA GLY A 25 -8.93 -12.48 5.13
C GLY A 25 -8.91 -11.20 5.97
N GLU A 26 -8.86 -11.35 7.30
CA GLU A 26 -8.80 -10.22 8.25
C GLU A 26 -7.51 -9.38 8.13
N HIS A 27 -6.47 -9.89 7.48
CA HIS A 27 -5.24 -9.14 7.22
C HIS A 27 -5.29 -8.30 5.94
N THR A 28 -6.39 -8.38 5.17
CA THR A 28 -6.54 -7.60 3.94
C THR A 28 -6.68 -6.12 4.29
N MET A 29 -5.85 -5.26 3.70
CA MET A 29 -6.01 -3.82 3.89
C MET A 29 -7.34 -3.34 3.31
N GLN A 30 -8.00 -2.39 3.99
CA GLN A 30 -9.23 -1.77 3.49
C GLN A 30 -9.02 -1.19 2.09
N GLN A 31 -9.90 -1.54 1.16
CA GLN A 31 -9.67 -1.28 -0.27
C GLN A 31 -9.63 0.22 -0.61
N ASP A 32 -10.44 1.04 0.06
CA ASP A 32 -10.45 2.50 -0.14
C ASP A 32 -9.13 3.15 0.31
N VAL A 33 -8.55 2.68 1.41
CA VAL A 33 -7.22 3.09 1.87
C VAL A 33 -6.16 2.60 0.90
N LYS A 34 -6.26 1.35 0.43
CA LYS A 34 -5.34 0.75 -0.53
C LYS A 34 -5.29 1.53 -1.85
N ASP A 35 -6.45 1.84 -2.40
CA ASP A 35 -6.61 2.59 -3.66
C ASP A 35 -6.08 4.03 -3.54
N ASP A 36 -6.12 4.61 -2.34
CA ASP A 36 -5.60 5.96 -2.09
C ASP A 36 -4.08 5.96 -1.81
N LEU A 37 -3.59 5.01 -1.02
CA LEU A 37 -2.25 4.97 -0.48
C LEU A 37 -1.23 4.49 -1.52
N ILE A 38 -1.48 3.34 -2.15
CA ILE A 38 -0.46 2.63 -2.95
C ILE A 38 -0.02 3.43 -4.19
N PRO A 39 -0.94 4.00 -4.99
CA PRO A 39 -0.53 4.81 -6.14
C PRO A 39 0.31 6.04 -5.73
N LYS A 40 0.05 6.60 -4.54
CA LYS A 40 0.78 7.77 -4.05
C LYS A 40 2.15 7.43 -3.46
N VAL A 41 2.29 6.26 -2.83
CA VAL A 41 3.60 5.73 -2.43
C VAL A 41 4.52 5.66 -3.65
N LEU A 42 4.05 5.04 -4.73
CA LEU A 42 4.83 4.92 -5.96
C LEU A 42 5.13 6.25 -6.63
N ARG A 43 4.17 7.18 -6.61
CA ARG A 43 4.40 8.54 -7.13
C ARG A 43 5.52 9.27 -6.40
N TYR A 44 5.74 8.97 -5.11
CA TYR A 44 6.81 9.57 -4.32
C TYR A 44 8.13 8.80 -4.36
N SER A 45 8.20 7.70 -5.12
CA SER A 45 9.40 6.89 -5.33
C SER A 45 9.86 7.01 -6.80
N PRO A 46 10.46 8.15 -7.19
CA PRO A 46 10.67 8.50 -8.60
C PRO A 46 11.66 7.59 -9.35
N ASP A 47 12.57 6.92 -8.64
CA ASP A 47 13.62 6.08 -9.22
C ASP A 47 13.16 4.61 -9.45
N GLN A 48 11.86 4.35 -9.32
CA GLN A 48 11.30 3.02 -9.53
C GLN A 48 10.90 2.82 -11.00
N ASP A 49 11.61 1.94 -11.71
CA ASP A 49 11.21 1.44 -13.04
C ASP A 49 10.02 0.46 -12.89
N VAL A 50 8.82 1.03 -12.66
CA VAL A 50 7.60 0.25 -12.43
C VAL A 50 6.95 -0.10 -13.76
N ALA A 51 7.16 -1.32 -14.24
CA ALA A 51 6.44 -1.84 -15.40
C ALA A 51 4.94 -2.00 -15.14
N SER A 52 4.54 -2.41 -13.92
CA SER A 52 3.15 -2.45 -13.45
C SER A 52 3.06 -2.39 -11.92
N LEU A 53 1.92 -1.95 -11.37
CA LEU A 53 1.68 -2.00 -9.91
C LEU A 53 1.83 -3.43 -9.35
N SER A 54 1.41 -4.42 -10.12
CA SER A 54 1.50 -5.85 -9.77
C SER A 54 2.93 -6.40 -9.75
N SER A 55 3.91 -5.73 -10.38
CA SER A 55 5.29 -6.19 -10.35
C SER A 55 6.05 -5.74 -9.10
N VAL A 56 5.53 -4.74 -8.38
CA VAL A 56 6.19 -4.12 -7.23
C VAL A 56 5.42 -4.30 -5.92
N TYR A 57 4.10 -4.49 -5.97
CA TYR A 57 3.30 -4.69 -4.76
C TYR A 57 3.27 -6.16 -4.36
N ASP A 58 3.67 -6.46 -3.12
CA ASP A 58 3.80 -7.82 -2.57
C ASP A 58 2.78 -8.08 -1.46
N CYS A 59 1.85 -9.00 -1.71
CA CYS A 59 0.81 -9.39 -0.75
C CYS A 59 1.37 -10.09 0.51
N ASN A 60 2.55 -10.70 0.45
CA ASN A 60 3.20 -11.25 1.64
C ASN A 60 3.71 -10.12 2.55
N LEU A 61 4.20 -9.02 1.97
CA LEU A 61 4.57 -7.83 2.73
C LEU A 61 3.34 -7.11 3.30
N GLU A 62 2.21 -7.07 2.57
CA GLU A 62 0.92 -6.58 3.13
C GLU A 62 0.49 -7.41 4.34
N LYS A 63 0.54 -8.75 4.23
CA LYS A 63 0.23 -9.65 5.34
C LYS A 63 1.15 -9.42 6.54
N MET A 64 2.46 -9.34 6.29
CA MET A 64 3.46 -9.11 7.33
C MET A 64 3.24 -7.76 8.03
N ALA A 65 2.89 -6.71 7.28
CA ALA A 65 2.53 -5.42 7.85
C ALA A 65 1.26 -5.53 8.73
N ALA A 66 0.25 -6.28 8.31
CA ALA A 66 -0.94 -6.54 9.11
C ALA A 66 -0.61 -7.24 10.44
N GLU A 67 0.22 -8.28 10.39
CA GLU A 67 0.66 -9.03 11.58
C GLU A 67 1.45 -8.16 12.56
N VAL A 68 2.27 -7.23 12.05
CA VAL A 68 3.03 -6.29 12.89
C VAL A 68 2.10 -5.26 13.53
N LEU A 69 1.14 -4.73 12.77
CA LEU A 69 0.17 -3.78 13.30
C LEU A 69 -0.72 -4.41 14.38
N ALA A 70 -1.00 -5.71 14.26
CA ALA A 70 -1.79 -6.46 15.24
C ALA A 70 -1.04 -6.81 16.54
N ASP A 71 0.30 -6.81 16.54
CA ASP A 71 1.12 -7.16 17.70
C ASP A 71 2.01 -5.98 18.17
N PRO A 72 1.63 -5.27 19.25
CA PRO A 72 2.38 -4.13 19.75
C PRO A 72 3.77 -4.48 20.30
N TYR A 73 4.07 -5.77 20.49
CA TYR A 73 5.37 -6.23 21.01
C TYR A 73 6.33 -6.69 19.92
N LYS A 74 5.89 -6.78 18.65
CA LYS A 74 6.74 -7.25 17.55
C LYS A 74 7.77 -6.19 17.18
N PRO A 75 9.08 -6.44 17.35
CA PRO A 75 10.09 -5.42 17.12
C PRO A 75 10.29 -5.17 15.62
N ILE A 76 9.90 -3.97 15.17
CA ILE A 76 10.07 -3.50 13.79
C ILE A 76 11.55 -3.51 13.35
N LYS A 77 12.49 -3.37 14.28
CA LYS A 77 13.94 -3.43 14.00
C LYS A 77 14.41 -4.76 13.40
N PHE A 78 13.63 -5.83 13.55
CA PHE A 78 13.94 -7.11 12.90
C PHE A 78 13.97 -6.98 11.38
N PHE A 79 13.12 -6.12 10.79
CA PHE A 79 13.01 -5.95 9.35
C PHE A 79 14.29 -5.38 8.73
N GLU A 80 14.93 -4.43 9.40
CA GLU A 80 16.18 -3.82 8.91
C GLU A 80 17.29 -4.87 8.76
N ASN A 81 17.33 -5.88 9.63
CA ASN A 81 18.33 -6.96 9.57
C ASN A 81 18.11 -7.94 8.42
N ILE A 82 16.93 -7.91 7.79
CA ILE A 82 16.56 -8.79 6.67
C ILE A 82 16.32 -7.99 5.38
N GLY A 83 16.90 -6.78 5.30
CA GLY A 83 16.82 -5.95 4.10
C GLY A 83 15.43 -5.38 3.82
N ILE A 84 14.61 -5.20 4.86
CA ILE A 84 13.28 -4.59 4.76
C ILE A 84 13.28 -3.27 5.54
N TYR A 85 12.98 -2.17 4.85
CA TYR A 85 12.85 -0.85 5.43
C TYR A 85 11.38 -0.57 5.82
N PRO A 86 11.07 -0.36 7.10
CA PRO A 86 9.70 -0.09 7.55
C PRO A 86 9.41 1.41 7.61
N LEU A 87 8.32 1.84 6.99
CA LEU A 87 7.74 3.17 7.18
C LEU A 87 6.47 3.06 8.03
N VAL A 88 6.54 3.59 9.24
CA VAL A 88 5.46 3.58 10.23
C VAL A 88 4.87 4.98 10.34
N TYR A 89 3.55 5.09 10.48
CA TYR A 89 2.89 6.33 10.82
C TYR A 89 1.66 6.06 11.68
N ASN A 90 1.53 6.79 12.79
CA ASN A 90 0.40 6.69 13.69
C ASN A 90 -0.17 8.09 13.93
N ILE A 91 -1.49 8.23 13.87
CA ILE A 91 -2.18 9.49 14.16
C ILE A 91 -3.50 9.21 14.89
N GLU A 92 -3.76 9.98 15.93
CA GLU A 92 -5.03 9.99 16.65
C GLU A 92 -6.07 10.77 15.84
N GLU A 93 -7.25 10.19 15.66
CA GLU A 93 -8.38 10.83 14.98
C GLU A 93 -8.97 11.95 15.84
N ARG A 94 -9.21 13.14 15.27
CA ARG A 94 -9.80 14.27 16.00
C ARG A 94 -10.97 14.90 15.25
N GLY A 95 -12.16 14.83 15.84
CA GLY A 95 -13.34 15.58 15.36
C GLY A 95 -13.87 15.05 14.01
N GLU A 96 -13.82 15.88 12.97
CA GLU A 96 -14.30 15.56 11.61
C GLU A 96 -13.20 14.97 10.69
N ASP A 97 -12.10 14.53 11.29
CA ASP A 97 -11.04 13.81 10.59
C ASP A 97 -11.62 12.58 9.89
N ASN A 98 -11.09 12.26 8.71
CA ASN A 98 -11.48 11.06 7.97
C ASN A 98 -10.25 10.33 7.45
N VAL A 99 -10.44 9.06 7.11
CA VAL A 99 -9.35 8.17 6.70
C VAL A 99 -8.54 8.70 5.52
N ARG A 100 -9.13 9.46 4.58
CA ARG A 100 -8.41 10.05 3.45
C ARG A 100 -7.47 11.16 3.90
N LEU A 101 -7.91 12.02 4.82
CA LEU A 101 -7.07 13.05 5.40
C LEU A 101 -5.89 12.44 6.18
N MET A 102 -6.16 11.38 6.95
CA MET A 102 -5.14 10.66 7.71
C MET A 102 -4.14 9.94 6.81
N THR A 103 -4.62 9.33 5.72
CA THR A 103 -3.79 8.69 4.69
C THR A 103 -2.89 9.72 4.01
N HIS A 104 -3.42 10.90 3.71
CA HIS A 104 -2.63 12.00 3.16
C HIS A 104 -1.54 12.48 4.14
N ALA A 105 -1.84 12.54 5.44
CA ALA A 105 -0.86 12.92 6.45
C ALA A 105 0.30 11.91 6.54
N ALA A 106 0.00 10.61 6.53
CA ALA A 106 1.01 9.54 6.49
C ALA A 106 1.94 9.70 5.27
N LEU A 107 1.35 9.93 4.10
CA LEU A 107 2.08 10.13 2.86
C LEU A 107 2.97 11.38 2.85
N GLN A 108 2.50 12.51 3.38
CA GLN A 108 3.34 13.71 3.51
C GLN A 108 4.51 13.48 4.46
N TYR A 109 4.27 12.77 5.57
CA TYR A 109 5.32 12.40 6.51
C TYR A 109 6.38 11.49 5.85
N TRP A 110 5.94 10.53 5.04
CA TRP A 110 6.79 9.57 4.35
C TRP A 110 7.52 10.10 3.13
N LYS A 111 7.03 11.17 2.51
CA LYS A 111 7.51 11.70 1.22
C LYS A 111 9.05 11.78 1.12
N LYS A 112 9.72 12.40 2.09
CA LYS A 112 11.19 12.57 2.08
C LYS A 112 11.97 11.24 2.14
N TYR A 113 11.37 10.20 2.70
CA TYR A 113 11.97 8.87 2.77
C TYR A 113 11.77 8.14 1.45
N LEU A 114 10.54 8.18 0.91
CA LEU A 114 10.19 7.57 -0.37
C LEU A 114 11.02 8.12 -1.52
N GLU A 115 11.30 9.43 -1.51
CA GLU A 115 12.09 10.11 -2.55
C GLU A 115 13.51 9.52 -2.71
N ASN A 116 14.06 8.92 -1.66
CA ASN A 116 15.43 8.40 -1.63
C ASN A 116 15.50 6.88 -1.43
N LEU A 117 14.35 6.20 -1.32
CA LEU A 117 14.29 4.79 -0.97
C LEU A 117 14.32 3.93 -2.24
N HIS A 118 15.41 3.21 -2.43
CA HIS A 118 15.48 2.15 -3.43
C HIS A 118 14.93 0.85 -2.84
N TYR A 119 14.04 0.17 -3.58
CA TYR A 119 13.42 -1.08 -3.17
C TYR A 119 12.99 -1.92 -4.38
N PHE A 120 12.86 -3.23 -4.22
CA PHE A 120 12.41 -4.14 -5.28
C PHE A 120 10.91 -4.36 -5.25
N ASN A 121 10.37 -4.56 -4.04
CA ASN A 121 8.95 -4.72 -3.80
C ASN A 121 8.57 -4.11 -2.46
N PHE A 122 7.27 -3.90 -2.28
CA PHE A 122 6.73 -3.34 -1.05
C PHE A 122 5.30 -3.83 -0.81
N GLY A 123 4.88 -3.79 0.45
CA GLY A 123 3.50 -4.03 0.83
C GLY A 123 3.13 -3.14 2.00
N CYS A 124 1.88 -2.70 2.04
CA CYS A 124 1.40 -1.83 3.11
C CYS A 124 0.17 -2.41 3.76
N ASN A 125 -0.06 -2.01 5.01
CA ASN A 125 -1.30 -2.28 5.70
C ASN A 125 -1.72 -1.08 6.56
N TYR A 126 -2.98 -1.10 6.96
CA TYR A 126 -3.62 -0.05 7.73
C TYR A 126 -4.62 -0.70 8.69
N ILE A 127 -4.55 -0.29 9.96
CA ILE A 127 -5.58 -0.60 10.96
C ILE A 127 -6.05 0.68 11.64
N TYR A 128 -7.31 0.66 12.07
CA TYR A 128 -7.88 1.68 12.93
C TYR A 128 -8.33 1.03 14.23
N GLU A 129 -7.77 1.48 15.35
CA GLU A 129 -8.00 0.87 16.64
C GLU A 129 -7.81 1.90 17.76
N HIS A 130 -8.73 1.96 18.72
CA HIS A 130 -8.68 2.92 19.84
C HIS A 130 -8.45 4.37 19.38
N GLU A 131 -9.25 4.84 18.41
CA GLU A 131 -9.16 6.19 17.83
C GLU A 131 -7.81 6.51 17.17
N MET A 132 -7.00 5.47 16.89
CA MET A 132 -5.68 5.61 16.29
C MET A 132 -5.65 4.95 14.91
N HIS A 133 -5.34 5.75 13.91
CA HIS A 133 -4.98 5.29 12.58
C HIS A 133 -3.51 4.87 12.59
N LYS A 134 -3.24 3.60 12.26
CA LYS A 134 -1.89 3.04 12.22
C LYS A 134 -1.62 2.55 10.81
N TYR A 135 -0.56 3.06 10.20
CA TYR A 135 -0.12 2.71 8.86
C TYR A 135 1.28 2.12 8.92
N LEU A 136 1.50 1.06 8.14
CA LEU A 136 2.82 0.45 7.97
C LEU A 136 3.03 0.05 6.52
N CYS A 137 4.10 0.54 5.91
CA CYS A 137 4.61 0.05 4.65
C CYS A 137 5.98 -0.61 4.86
N LEU A 138 6.17 -1.79 4.29
CA LEU A 138 7.41 -2.55 4.32
C LEU A 138 8.02 -2.57 2.92
N PHE A 139 9.26 -2.11 2.77
CA PHE A 139 9.97 -2.00 1.50
C PHE A 139 11.19 -2.90 1.50
N ARG A 140 11.24 -3.91 0.63
CA ARG A 140 12.41 -4.79 0.50
C ARG A 140 13.47 -4.12 -0.36
N HIS A 141 14.65 -3.85 0.19
CA HIS A 141 15.74 -3.15 -0.50
C HIS A 141 17.01 -3.98 -0.67
N GLU A 142 17.06 -5.20 -0.13
CA GLU A 142 18.10 -6.20 -0.43
C GLU A 142 17.45 -7.41 -1.10
N ALA A 143 18.15 -7.95 -2.10
CA ALA A 143 17.77 -9.22 -2.72
C ALA A 143 18.35 -10.37 -1.87
N GLU A 144 17.57 -11.44 -1.69
CA GLU A 144 18.02 -12.70 -1.07
C GLU A 144 19.11 -13.39 -1.91
#